data_AF-A0A5N5CUD9-F1
#
_entry.id   AF-A0A5N5CUD9-F1
#
_cell.length_a   1.000
_cell.length_b   1.000
_cell.length_c   1.000
_cell.angle_alpha   90.00
_cell.angle_beta   90.00
_cell.angle_gamma   90.00
#
_symmetry.space_group_name_H-M   'P 1'
#
loop_
_entity.id
_entity.type
_entity.pdbx_description
1 polymer ?
#
loop_
_entity_poly.entity_id
_entity_poly.type
_entity_poly.pdbx_seq_one_letter_code
_entity_poly.pdbx_strand_id
1 'polypeptide(L)'
;MSQSDAYTLPGQRRSSLASTDRRSRKPWQKRVPLTSWKMRQSDDRLSRHTTRASGRTTSTHRHDKWWQIRWFRGMVHDIRRRAPYYVSDWTDAWDYRVVPATIYMYFANILPALAFSLDMFAKTDSSFGVNEVLLASVLASVVFSVFSAQPLVIVGVTGPITVFNYTVYDIIAPHGINYFSFMCWIGLWSLVMHWFLAITNACNWLKYVTRFSCDIFGFYVAFIYLQKGIQVLTRQWEAGDTSAYLSIMIALLVLMVAYIGGVVGNSTLFHRYVRKFIEDYATPLTVIFFTGFVHIGKMQGVELLKLPTSKAFYPTTDRGWFIHFWDIKVGEVFLAIPFAILLTILFYFDHN
;
A
#
# COMPACT_ATOMS: atom_id res chain seq x y z
N MET A 1 -5.66 -10.17 -65.84
CA MET A 1 -6.28 -11.46 -65.45
C MET A 1 -5.46 -12.02 -64.31
N SER A 2 -5.90 -12.19 -63.07
CA SER A 2 -7.15 -11.90 -62.37
C SER A 2 -6.78 -11.80 -60.90
N GLN A 3 -7.17 -10.71 -60.22
CA GLN A 3 -7.35 -10.71 -58.76
C GLN A 3 -8.69 -11.37 -58.45
N SER A 4 -8.82 -12.04 -57.32
CA SER A 4 -10.12 -12.38 -56.75
C SER A 4 -10.01 -12.51 -55.23
N ASP A 5 -10.67 -11.55 -54.58
CA ASP A 5 -10.88 -11.37 -53.16
C ASP A 5 -11.85 -12.37 -52.53
N ALA A 6 -11.67 -12.48 -51.21
CA ALA A 6 -12.62 -12.75 -50.13
C ALA A 6 -14.08 -13.15 -50.47
N TYR A 7 -14.48 -14.30 -49.92
CA TYR A 7 -15.86 -14.75 -49.85
C TYR A 7 -16.65 -14.06 -48.72
N THR A 8 -17.80 -13.50 -49.11
CA THR A 8 -18.86 -12.90 -48.30
C THR A 8 -19.96 -13.91 -47.94
N LEU A 9 -20.59 -13.69 -46.78
CA LEU A 9 -21.77 -14.41 -46.26
C LEU A 9 -23.06 -14.05 -47.02
N PRO A 10 -24.04 -14.97 -47.18
CA PRO A 10 -25.31 -14.69 -47.83
C PRO A 10 -26.47 -14.42 -46.85
N GLY A 11 -27.39 -13.52 -47.25
CA GLY A 11 -28.81 -13.65 -46.88
C GLY A 11 -29.52 -12.38 -46.39
N GLN A 12 -29.96 -11.52 -47.31
CA GLN A 12 -31.02 -10.52 -47.11
C GLN A 12 -32.37 -11.08 -47.57
N ARG A 13 -33.48 -10.74 -46.88
CA ARG A 13 -34.75 -10.26 -47.51
C ARG A 13 -35.73 -9.63 -46.49
N ARG A 14 -36.60 -8.78 -47.04
CA ARG A 14 -37.31 -7.61 -46.47
C ARG A 14 -38.73 -7.88 -45.91
N SER A 15 -39.10 -7.03 -44.94
CA SER A 15 -40.40 -6.40 -44.53
C SER A 15 -41.76 -6.75 -45.16
N SER A 16 -42.80 -6.79 -44.30
CA SER A 16 -44.15 -6.19 -44.52
C SER A 16 -44.96 -6.02 -43.21
N LEU A 17 -45.86 -5.03 -43.19
CA LEU A 17 -46.72 -4.54 -42.09
C LEU A 17 -47.98 -5.39 -41.81
N ALA A 18 -48.52 -5.35 -40.57
CA ALA A 18 -49.83 -4.75 -40.19
C ALA A 18 -50.58 -5.40 -38.99
N SER A 19 -50.92 -4.55 -38.00
CA SER A 19 -52.07 -4.51 -37.06
C SER A 19 -52.72 -5.77 -36.45
N THR A 20 -52.87 -5.82 -35.12
CA THR A 20 -54.18 -5.68 -34.42
C THR A 20 -54.07 -5.58 -32.88
N ASP A 21 -55.05 -4.90 -32.31
CA ASP A 21 -55.27 -4.42 -30.94
C ASP A 21 -55.72 -5.53 -29.93
N ARG A 22 -55.36 -5.41 -28.64
CA ARG A 22 -56.25 -5.77 -27.50
C ARG A 22 -55.69 -5.38 -26.10
N ARG A 23 -56.49 -4.55 -25.43
CA ARG A 23 -56.47 -4.05 -24.05
C ARG A 23 -56.29 -5.11 -22.94
N SER A 24 -55.58 -4.77 -21.86
CA SER A 24 -56.14 -4.84 -20.49
C SER A 24 -55.37 -3.94 -19.49
N ARG A 25 -56.10 -3.11 -18.74
CA ARG A 25 -55.63 -2.27 -17.62
C ARG A 25 -56.05 -2.96 -16.31
N LYS A 26 -55.22 -2.90 -15.25
CA LYS A 26 -55.65 -2.93 -13.83
C LYS A 26 -54.61 -2.24 -12.90
N PRO A 27 -54.99 -1.77 -11.70
CA PRO A 27 -54.80 -0.36 -11.33
C PRO A 27 -54.19 -0.16 -9.93
N TRP A 28 -52.98 0.40 -9.79
CA TRP A 28 -52.50 0.93 -8.51
C TRP A 28 -51.52 2.09 -8.73
N GLN A 29 -52.07 3.28 -9.00
CA GLN A 29 -51.36 4.55 -8.89
C GLN A 29 -51.96 5.34 -7.72
N LYS A 30 -51.21 5.48 -6.63
CA LYS A 30 -51.36 6.60 -5.70
C LYS A 30 -50.45 7.74 -6.16
N ARG A 31 -51.03 8.94 -6.12
CA ARG A 31 -50.62 10.19 -6.77
C ARG A 31 -49.54 10.94 -5.98
N VAL A 32 -48.70 11.69 -6.71
CA VAL A 32 -48.07 12.95 -6.28
C VAL A 32 -48.35 13.97 -7.40
N PRO A 33 -48.68 15.25 -7.14
CA PRO A 33 -49.28 16.12 -8.15
C PRO A 33 -48.25 16.77 -9.08
N LEU A 34 -48.55 16.76 -10.39
CA LEU A 34 -47.85 17.50 -11.44
C LEU A 34 -48.68 18.73 -11.82
N THR A 35 -48.12 19.92 -11.62
CA THR A 35 -48.63 21.19 -12.14
C THR A 35 -48.30 21.35 -13.63
N SER A 36 -49.30 21.82 -14.37
CA SER A 36 -49.45 21.82 -15.81
C SER A 36 -48.49 22.76 -16.56
N TRP A 37 -47.81 22.20 -17.57
CA TRP A 37 -47.24 22.96 -18.68
C TRP A 37 -48.29 23.10 -19.79
N LYS A 38 -48.57 24.34 -20.19
CA LYS A 38 -49.42 24.67 -21.35
C LYS A 38 -48.54 25.36 -22.40
N MET A 39 -48.45 24.72 -23.56
CA MET A 39 -47.70 25.17 -24.74
C MET A 39 -48.37 26.43 -25.33
N ARG A 40 -47.59 27.48 -25.61
CA ARG A 40 -48.03 28.64 -26.39
C ARG A 40 -47.06 28.79 -27.57
N GLN A 41 -47.61 28.69 -28.77
CA GLN A 41 -46.94 28.78 -30.05
C GLN A 41 -47.17 30.18 -30.62
N SER A 42 -46.11 30.87 -31.02
CA SER A 42 -46.18 32.02 -31.92
C SER A 42 -44.81 32.23 -32.57
N ASP A 43 -44.81 32.12 -33.89
CA ASP A 43 -43.72 32.44 -34.82
C ASP A 43 -43.15 33.84 -34.56
N ASP A 44 -41.82 33.99 -34.58
CA ASP A 44 -41.18 35.16 -35.19
C ASP A 44 -39.67 34.95 -35.44
N ARG A 45 -39.34 34.89 -36.74
CA ARG A 45 -38.15 35.39 -37.42
C ARG A 45 -36.83 35.47 -36.62
N LEU A 46 -35.87 34.58 -36.97
CA LEU A 46 -34.45 34.72 -36.65
C LEU A 46 -33.91 36.09 -37.09
N SER A 47 -33.78 37.03 -36.15
CA SER A 47 -33.08 38.29 -36.33
C SER A 47 -31.60 38.11 -35.99
N ARG A 48 -30.73 38.40 -36.98
CA ARG A 48 -29.26 38.32 -36.96
C ARG A 48 -28.58 39.35 -36.02
N HIS A 49 -29.23 39.81 -34.96
CA HIS A 49 -28.74 40.89 -34.09
C HIS A 49 -28.65 40.50 -32.61
N THR A 50 -28.08 39.33 -32.30
CA THR A 50 -27.64 39.04 -30.92
C THR A 50 -26.34 38.21 -30.85
N THR A 51 -25.47 38.32 -31.86
CA THR A 51 -24.16 37.64 -31.87
C THR A 51 -23.01 38.65 -31.76
N ARG A 52 -23.11 39.59 -30.82
CA ARG A 52 -22.03 40.55 -30.48
C ARG A 52 -21.84 40.76 -28.97
N ALA A 53 -22.25 39.78 -28.17
CA ALA A 53 -21.98 39.75 -26.72
C ALA A 53 -21.30 38.44 -26.27
N SER A 54 -20.54 37.79 -27.17
CA SER A 54 -19.50 36.86 -26.73
C SER A 54 -18.33 37.71 -26.24
N GLY A 55 -18.45 38.18 -25.00
CA GLY A 55 -17.38 38.84 -24.28
C GLY A 55 -16.16 37.94 -24.33
N ARG A 56 -15.08 38.44 -24.91
CA ARG A 56 -13.73 37.87 -24.87
C ARG A 56 -13.35 37.64 -23.41
N THR A 57 -13.69 36.48 -22.85
CA THR A 57 -12.95 35.92 -21.73
C THR A 57 -11.62 35.47 -22.30
N THR A 58 -10.73 36.43 -22.45
CA THR A 58 -9.31 36.17 -22.58
C THR A 58 -8.90 35.50 -21.28
N SER A 59 -8.96 34.18 -21.22
CA SER A 59 -8.24 33.41 -20.22
C SER A 59 -6.77 33.65 -20.50
N THR A 60 -6.22 34.71 -19.89
CA THR A 60 -4.79 34.88 -19.79
C THR A 60 -4.28 33.63 -19.08
N HIS A 61 -3.75 32.67 -19.85
CA HIS A 61 -2.82 31.69 -19.31
C HIS A 61 -1.66 32.50 -18.76
N ARG A 62 -1.76 32.89 -17.48
CA ARG A 62 -0.63 33.39 -16.72
C ARG A 62 0.39 32.25 -16.79
N HIS A 63 1.44 32.45 -17.57
CA HIS A 63 2.66 31.68 -17.45
C HIS A 63 3.10 31.86 -16.00
N ASP A 64 2.77 30.91 -15.14
CA ASP A 64 3.30 30.86 -13.79
C ASP A 64 4.82 30.80 -13.96
N LYS A 65 5.51 31.87 -13.55
CA LYS A 65 6.97 31.93 -13.61
C LYS A 65 7.49 30.73 -12.82
N TRP A 66 8.32 29.88 -13.45
CA TRP A 66 8.89 28.68 -12.81
C TRP A 66 9.60 28.96 -11.47
N TRP A 67 10.01 30.21 -11.24
CA TRP A 67 10.63 30.70 -10.01
C TRP A 67 9.66 31.08 -8.87
N GLN A 68 8.34 31.14 -9.09
CA GLN A 68 7.39 31.45 -8.01
C GLN A 68 7.09 30.21 -7.19
N ILE A 69 8.03 29.85 -6.30
CA ILE A 69 7.84 28.86 -5.25
C ILE A 69 6.78 29.43 -4.30
N ARG A 70 5.53 28.94 -4.47
CA ARG A 70 4.44 29.22 -3.53
C ARG A 70 4.53 28.22 -2.40
N TRP A 71 5.21 28.61 -1.33
CA TRP A 71 5.32 27.86 -0.09
C TRP A 71 3.94 27.38 0.40
N PHE A 72 3.87 26.17 0.96
CA PHE A 72 2.66 25.52 1.50
C PHE A 72 1.51 25.25 0.52
N ARG A 73 1.59 25.67 -0.74
CA ARG A 73 0.50 25.48 -1.71
C ARG A 73 0.17 24.01 -1.96
N GLY A 74 1.18 23.13 -1.93
CA GLY A 74 1.00 21.67 -2.06
C GLY A 74 0.13 21.12 -0.93
N MET A 75 0.58 21.28 0.32
CA MET A 75 -0.12 20.80 1.51
C MET A 75 -1.58 21.28 1.59
N VAL A 76 -1.83 22.57 1.33
CA VAL A 76 -3.20 23.13 1.36
C VAL A 76 -4.07 22.50 0.27
N HIS A 77 -3.51 22.24 -0.91
CA HIS A 77 -4.24 21.61 -2.00
C HIS A 77 -4.59 20.15 -1.70
N ASP A 78 -3.68 19.42 -1.06
CA ASP A 78 -3.88 18.02 -0.68
C ASP A 78 -4.99 17.91 0.38
N ILE A 79 -4.95 18.76 1.42
CA ILE A 79 -6.01 18.81 2.43
C ILE A 79 -7.35 19.17 1.80
N ARG A 80 -7.40 20.19 0.93
CA ARG A 80 -8.64 20.63 0.28
C ARG A 80 -9.24 19.54 -0.61
N ARG A 81 -8.42 18.71 -1.25
CA ARG A 81 -8.87 17.57 -2.05
C ARG A 81 -9.36 16.41 -1.19
N ARG A 82 -8.68 16.13 -0.07
CA ARG A 82 -8.96 14.98 0.79
C ARG A 82 -10.12 15.19 1.75
N ALA A 83 -10.23 16.38 2.35
CA ALA A 83 -11.20 16.71 3.37
C ALA A 83 -12.66 16.30 3.05
N PRO A 84 -13.22 16.50 1.84
CA PRO A 84 -14.62 16.14 1.57
C PRO A 84 -14.88 14.62 1.59
N TYR A 85 -13.87 13.79 1.34
CA TYR A 85 -14.02 12.34 1.30
C TYR A 85 -13.82 11.66 2.65
N TYR A 86 -13.26 12.36 3.64
CA TYR A 86 -12.91 11.74 4.92
C TYR A 86 -14.11 11.12 5.63
N VAL A 87 -15.27 11.79 5.61
CA VAL A 87 -16.49 11.30 6.26
C VAL A 87 -17.10 10.13 5.48
N SER A 88 -17.07 10.19 4.14
CA SER A 88 -17.60 9.09 3.31
C SER A 88 -16.78 7.82 3.46
N ASP A 89 -15.47 7.91 3.68
CA ASP A 89 -14.61 6.73 3.84
C ASP A 89 -15.05 5.83 5.02
N TRP A 90 -15.56 6.41 6.10
CA TRP A 90 -16.08 5.64 7.24
C TRP A 90 -17.41 4.95 6.94
N THR A 91 -18.26 5.56 6.12
CA THR A 91 -19.52 4.93 5.70
C THR A 91 -19.30 3.87 4.61
N ASP A 92 -18.34 4.10 3.72
CA ASP A 92 -17.98 3.20 2.63
C ASP A 92 -17.24 1.95 3.12
N ALA A 93 -16.62 2.02 4.30
CA ALA A 93 -15.99 0.88 4.96
C ALA A 93 -17.00 -0.20 5.42
N TRP A 94 -18.31 0.08 5.41
CA TRP A 94 -19.35 -0.89 5.76
C TRP A 94 -19.68 -1.83 4.58
N ASP A 95 -18.66 -2.47 4.00
CA ASP A 95 -18.79 -3.49 2.97
C ASP A 95 -18.25 -4.84 3.46
N TYR A 96 -18.93 -5.93 3.11
CA TYR A 96 -18.56 -7.28 3.54
C TYR A 96 -17.13 -7.68 3.10
N ARG A 97 -16.59 -7.06 2.04
CA ARG A 97 -15.24 -7.30 1.53
C ARG A 97 -14.14 -6.67 2.39
N VAL A 98 -14.48 -5.75 3.28
CA VAL A 98 -13.50 -5.11 4.16
C VAL A 98 -12.94 -6.11 5.17
N VAL A 99 -13.76 -7.05 5.66
CA VAL A 99 -13.32 -8.10 6.59
C VAL A 99 -12.22 -9.00 5.99
N PRO A 100 -12.43 -9.66 4.82
CA PRO A 100 -11.38 -10.46 4.20
C PRO A 100 -10.14 -9.64 3.83
N ALA A 101 -10.33 -8.43 3.29
CA ALA A 101 -9.21 -7.54 2.96
C ALA A 101 -8.38 -7.19 4.19
N THR A 102 -9.01 -6.91 5.33
CA THR A 102 -8.31 -6.58 6.59
C THR A 102 -7.50 -7.77 7.09
N ILE A 103 -8.06 -8.97 7.09
CA ILE A 103 -7.38 -10.19 7.53
C ILE A 103 -6.20 -10.51 6.60
N TYR A 104 -6.43 -10.46 5.28
CA TYR A 104 -5.39 -10.67 4.29
C TYR A 104 -4.24 -9.67 4.46
N MET A 105 -4.56 -8.37 4.56
CA MET A 105 -3.54 -7.32 4.70
C MET A 105 -2.78 -7.40 6.03
N TYR A 106 -3.41 -7.85 7.11
CA TYR A 106 -2.72 -8.11 8.37
C TYR A 106 -1.60 -9.13 8.19
N PHE A 107 -1.90 -10.29 7.58
CA PHE A 107 -0.88 -11.32 7.32
C PHE A 107 0.15 -10.87 6.29
N ALA A 108 -0.27 -10.15 5.25
CA ALA A 108 0.61 -9.63 4.22
C ALA A 108 1.64 -8.62 4.76
N ASN A 109 1.27 -7.80 5.76
CA ASN A 109 2.17 -6.80 6.35
C ASN A 109 3.00 -7.36 7.52
N ILE A 110 2.41 -8.22 8.36
CA ILE A 110 3.13 -8.72 9.55
C ILE A 110 4.26 -9.69 9.19
N LEU A 111 4.10 -10.53 8.16
CA LEU A 111 5.12 -11.54 7.82
C LEU A 111 6.43 -10.90 7.34
N PRO A 112 6.44 -9.94 6.39
CA PRO A 112 7.65 -9.21 6.04
C PRO A 112 8.21 -8.41 7.22
N ALA A 113 7.36 -7.74 8.00
CA ALA A 113 7.81 -6.97 9.16
C ALA A 113 8.55 -7.85 10.17
N LEU A 114 8.04 -9.05 10.44
CA LEU A 114 8.69 -10.05 11.30
C LEU A 114 10.03 -10.52 10.71
N ALA A 115 10.07 -10.86 9.42
CA ALA A 115 11.30 -11.30 8.75
C ALA A 115 12.40 -10.22 8.80
N PHE A 116 12.06 -8.97 8.51
CA PHE A 116 12.98 -7.84 8.56
C PHE A 116 13.39 -7.49 9.99
N SER A 117 12.47 -7.51 10.94
CA SER A 117 12.78 -7.25 12.35
C SER A 117 13.73 -8.31 12.93
N LEU A 118 13.55 -9.59 12.60
CA LEU A 118 14.44 -10.66 13.04
C LEU A 118 15.83 -10.53 12.42
N ASP A 119 15.90 -10.15 11.14
CA ASP A 119 17.16 -9.87 10.47
C ASP A 119 17.91 -8.70 11.12
N MET A 120 17.19 -7.61 11.43
CA MET A 120 17.73 -6.45 12.13
C MET A 120 18.19 -6.80 13.54
N PHE A 121 17.38 -7.55 14.29
CA PHE A 121 17.66 -7.96 15.66
C PHE A 121 18.97 -8.74 15.75
N ALA A 122 19.17 -9.71 14.85
CA ALA A 122 20.39 -10.50 14.79
C ALA A 122 21.63 -9.70 14.37
N LYS A 123 21.45 -8.63 13.58
CA LYS A 123 22.54 -7.78 13.06
C LYS A 123 22.87 -6.57 13.94
N THR A 124 22.10 -6.32 14.99
CA THR A 124 22.28 -5.15 15.89
C THR A 124 22.57 -5.58 17.33
N ASP A 125 23.19 -6.74 17.52
CA ASP A 125 23.45 -7.36 18.83
C ASP A 125 22.23 -7.32 19.77
N SER A 126 21.04 -7.63 19.24
CA SER A 126 19.78 -7.58 20.00
C SER A 126 19.34 -6.18 20.49
N SER A 127 19.90 -5.11 19.92
CA SER A 127 19.50 -3.72 20.24
C SER A 127 18.13 -3.38 19.67
N PHE A 128 17.81 -3.82 18.45
CA PHE A 128 16.52 -3.57 17.82
C PHE A 128 15.62 -4.81 17.90
N GLY A 129 14.80 -4.89 18.95
CA GLY A 129 13.90 -6.01 19.18
C GLY A 129 12.70 -6.09 18.23
N VAL A 130 12.17 -7.31 18.09
CA VAL A 130 10.95 -7.59 17.32
C VAL A 130 9.76 -6.84 17.92
N ASN A 131 9.69 -6.74 19.25
CA ASN A 131 8.60 -6.05 19.96
C ASN A 131 8.55 -4.56 19.61
N GLU A 132 9.70 -3.88 19.61
CA GLU A 132 9.83 -2.45 19.30
C GLU A 132 9.41 -2.18 17.86
N VAL A 133 9.86 -3.02 16.92
CA VAL A 133 9.52 -2.87 15.50
C VAL A 133 8.04 -3.10 15.25
N LEU A 134 7.45 -4.13 15.86
CA LEU A 134 6.02 -4.40 15.74
C LEU A 134 5.17 -3.28 16.36
N LEU A 135 5.53 -2.83 17.56
CA LEU A 135 4.81 -1.72 18.22
C LEU A 135 4.92 -0.43 17.40
N ALA A 136 6.11 -0.10 16.92
CA ALA A 136 6.33 1.08 16.07
C ALA A 136 5.53 0.99 14.77
N SER A 137 5.49 -0.18 14.14
CA SER A 137 4.70 -0.42 12.92
C SER A 137 3.22 -0.21 13.16
N VAL A 138 2.66 -0.79 14.23
CA VAL A 138 1.23 -0.64 14.56
C VAL A 138 0.88 0.82 14.87
N LEU A 139 1.67 1.50 15.69
CA LEU A 139 1.46 2.91 16.01
C LEU A 139 1.52 3.78 14.74
N ALA A 140 2.51 3.56 13.88
CA ALA A 140 2.65 4.27 12.62
C ALA A 140 1.47 4.01 11.68
N SER A 141 1.02 2.75 11.52
CA SER A 141 -0.13 2.41 10.68
C SER A 141 -1.44 3.04 11.19
N VAL A 142 -1.66 3.12 12.50
CA VAL A 142 -2.84 3.77 13.08
C VAL A 142 -2.80 5.28 12.85
N VAL A 143 -1.68 5.94 13.14
CA VAL A 143 -1.54 7.38 12.93
C VAL A 143 -1.65 7.72 11.44
N PHE A 144 -0.99 6.95 10.58
CA PHE A 144 -1.01 7.18 9.13
C PHE A 144 -2.41 6.94 8.54
N SER A 145 -3.13 5.89 8.93
CA SER A 145 -4.48 5.64 8.41
C SER A 145 -5.48 6.74 8.78
N VAL A 146 -5.32 7.38 9.94
CA VAL A 146 -6.19 8.48 10.39
C VAL A 146 -5.85 9.82 9.72
N PHE A 147 -4.58 10.14 9.51
CA PHE A 147 -4.13 11.47 9.06
C PHE A 147 -3.64 11.54 7.60
N SER A 148 -3.49 10.41 6.91
CA SER A 148 -2.97 10.40 5.53
C SER A 148 -3.95 10.96 4.50
N ALA A 149 -3.37 11.53 3.43
CA ALA A 149 -4.11 11.90 2.23
C ALA A 149 -4.49 10.68 1.36
N GLN A 150 -3.86 9.52 1.58
CA GLN A 150 -4.09 8.28 0.84
C GLN A 150 -4.05 7.07 1.80
N PRO A 151 -5.20 6.68 2.39
CA PRO A 151 -5.27 5.62 3.40
C PRO A 151 -5.10 4.20 2.81
N LEU A 152 -5.11 4.07 1.49
CA LEU A 152 -4.82 2.81 0.78
C LEU A 152 -3.34 2.43 0.84
N VAL A 153 -2.45 3.37 1.17
CA VAL A 153 -1.02 3.10 1.32
C VAL A 153 -0.78 2.36 2.64
N ILE A 154 -0.09 1.23 2.56
CA ILE A 154 0.28 0.43 3.71
C ILE A 154 1.70 0.81 4.11
N VAL A 155 1.84 1.37 5.30
CA VAL A 155 3.14 1.70 5.89
C VAL A 155 3.63 0.50 6.69
N GLY A 156 4.87 0.12 6.47
CA GLY A 156 5.53 -1.00 7.14
C GLY A 156 7.04 -0.90 7.04
N VAL A 157 7.75 -1.76 7.77
CA VAL A 157 9.20 -1.84 7.68
C VAL A 157 9.60 -2.53 6.39
N THR A 158 10.55 -1.93 5.67
CA THR A 158 11.06 -2.46 4.41
C THR A 158 12.51 -2.94 4.54
N GLY A 159 12.93 -3.78 3.59
CA GLY A 159 14.30 -4.26 3.49
C GLY A 159 15.34 -3.14 3.47
N PRO A 160 15.22 -2.11 2.61
CA PRO A 160 16.18 -1.00 2.57
C PRO A 160 16.34 -0.26 3.90
N ILE A 161 15.25 -0.04 4.64
CA ILE A 161 15.29 0.59 5.97
C ILE A 161 16.01 -0.31 6.98
N THR A 162 15.79 -1.62 6.89
CA THR A 162 16.50 -2.61 7.71
C THR A 162 18.00 -2.60 7.42
N VAL A 163 18.38 -2.58 6.14
CA VAL A 163 19.77 -2.48 5.68
C VAL A 163 20.42 -1.21 6.21
N PHE A 164 19.72 -0.08 6.10
CA PHE A 164 20.16 1.19 6.65
C PHE A 164 20.43 1.10 8.16
N ASN A 165 19.50 0.53 8.94
CA ASN A 165 19.61 0.47 10.40
C ASN A 165 20.82 -0.33 10.89
N TYR A 166 21.07 -1.53 10.34
CA TYR A 166 22.23 -2.31 10.77
C TYR A 166 23.54 -1.76 10.19
N THR A 167 23.52 -1.13 9.01
CA THR A 167 24.72 -0.46 8.47
C THR A 167 25.12 0.71 9.36
N VAL A 168 24.14 1.49 9.84
CA VAL A 168 24.36 2.54 10.83
C VAL A 168 24.96 1.94 12.10
N TYR A 169 24.40 0.83 12.60
CA TYR A 169 24.91 0.11 13.78
C TYR A 169 26.38 -0.29 13.61
N ASP A 170 26.74 -0.95 12.52
CA ASP A 170 28.10 -1.39 12.22
C ASP A 170 29.10 -0.23 12.15
N ILE A 171 28.65 0.95 11.70
CA ILE A 171 29.49 2.16 11.64
C ILE A 171 29.68 2.77 13.04
N ILE A 172 28.63 2.89 13.86
CA ILE A 172 28.71 3.66 15.12
C ILE A 172 29.07 2.83 16.34
N ALA A 173 28.75 1.53 16.37
CA ALA A 173 29.08 0.66 17.51
C ALA A 173 30.59 0.62 17.83
N PRO A 174 31.51 0.53 16.85
CA PRO A 174 32.95 0.57 17.12
C PRO A 174 33.46 1.91 17.69
N HIS A 175 32.71 2.99 17.48
CA HIS A 175 33.08 4.34 17.95
C HIS A 175 32.62 4.61 19.39
N GLY A 176 31.89 3.67 20.01
CA GLY A 176 31.35 3.83 21.37
C GLY A 176 30.23 4.87 21.49
N ILE A 177 29.63 5.26 20.36
CA ILE A 177 28.50 6.19 20.32
C ILE A 177 27.22 5.43 20.67
N ASN A 178 26.34 6.03 21.48
CA ASN A 178 25.05 5.42 21.78
C ASN A 178 24.18 5.33 20.51
N TYR A 179 23.98 4.09 20.04
CA TYR A 179 23.23 3.78 18.83
C TYR A 179 21.81 4.39 18.83
N PHE A 180 21.08 4.27 19.93
CA PHE A 180 19.69 4.73 19.99
C PHE A 180 19.58 6.25 19.97
N SER A 181 20.44 6.95 20.71
CA SER A 181 20.48 8.41 20.71
C SER A 181 20.86 8.93 19.32
N PHE A 182 21.86 8.31 18.67
CA PHE A 182 22.25 8.65 17.31
C PHE A 182 21.10 8.43 16.30
N MET A 183 20.40 7.30 16.39
CA MET A 183 19.25 7.00 15.53
C MET A 183 18.09 7.98 15.74
N CYS A 184 17.86 8.45 16.96
CA CYS A 184 16.89 9.50 17.24
C CYS A 184 17.23 10.81 16.51
N TRP A 185 18.50 11.23 16.53
CA TRP A 185 18.96 12.42 15.79
C TRP A 185 18.86 12.27 14.28
N ILE A 186 19.15 11.08 13.73
CA ILE A 186 18.89 10.78 12.31
C ILE A 186 17.41 11.01 11.99
N GLY A 187 16.51 10.50 12.83
CA GLY A 187 15.06 10.67 12.69
C GLY A 187 14.61 12.13 12.78
N LEU A 188 15.15 12.91 13.73
CA LEU A 188 14.84 14.33 13.90
C LEU A 188 15.30 15.17 12.71
N TRP A 189 16.52 14.94 12.22
CA TRP A 189 17.01 15.61 11.01
C TRP A 189 16.19 15.22 9.79
N SER A 190 15.83 13.94 9.65
CA SER A 190 14.96 13.46 8.59
C SER A 190 13.59 14.15 8.63
N LEU A 191 12.98 14.32 9.81
CA LEU A 191 11.73 15.06 9.98
C LEU A 191 11.84 16.50 9.46
N VAL A 192 12.90 17.22 9.85
CA VAL A 192 13.15 18.61 9.39
C VAL A 192 13.29 18.66 7.87
N MET A 193 14.03 17.72 7.27
CA MET A 193 14.21 17.65 5.82
C MET A 193 12.90 17.32 5.09
N HIS A 194 12.07 16.41 5.60
CA HIS A 194 10.76 16.13 5.03
C HIS A 194 9.82 17.33 5.09
N TRP A 195 9.83 18.09 6.19
CA TRP A 195 9.10 19.36 6.28
C TRP A 195 9.57 20.34 5.21
N PHE A 196 10.88 20.47 5.01
CA PHE A 196 11.42 21.32 3.95
C PHE A 196 10.97 20.85 2.55
N LEU A 197 11.00 19.55 2.26
CA LEU A 197 10.52 18.97 0.99
C LEU A 197 9.01 19.20 0.78
N ALA A 198 8.21 19.09 1.84
CA ALA A 198 6.77 19.34 1.80
C ALA A 198 6.45 20.81 1.49
N ILE A 199 7.15 21.74 2.15
CA ILE A 199 6.94 23.19 1.98
C ILE A 199 7.40 23.67 0.60
N THR A 200 8.51 23.12 0.08
CA THR A 200 9.03 23.41 -1.28
C THR A 200 8.23 22.75 -2.41
N ASN A 201 7.26 21.88 -2.09
CA ASN A 201 6.49 21.10 -3.06
C ASN A 201 7.39 20.23 -3.96
N ALA A 202 8.40 19.61 -3.36
CA ALA A 202 9.35 18.73 -4.04
C ALA A 202 8.64 17.52 -4.67
N CYS A 203 7.46 17.10 -4.19
CA CYS A 203 6.70 15.99 -4.75
C CYS A 203 6.34 16.17 -6.24
N ASN A 204 6.33 17.41 -6.75
CA ASN A 204 6.13 17.64 -8.19
C ASN A 204 7.23 17.04 -9.08
N TRP A 205 8.44 16.82 -8.55
CA TRP A 205 9.54 16.25 -9.31
C TRP A 205 9.31 14.78 -9.70
N LEU A 206 8.48 14.07 -8.94
CA LEU A 206 8.15 12.68 -9.24
C LEU A 206 7.29 12.52 -10.49
N LYS A 207 6.71 13.60 -11.02
CA LYS A 207 6.07 13.59 -12.34
C LYS A 207 7.05 13.24 -13.48
N TYR A 208 8.35 13.39 -13.25
CA TYR A 208 9.39 12.99 -14.20
C TYR A 208 9.79 11.52 -14.05
N VAL A 209 9.37 10.84 -12.98
CA VAL A 209 9.56 9.40 -12.83
C VAL A 209 8.57 8.68 -13.73
N THR A 210 9.11 7.81 -14.58
CA THR A 210 8.31 7.07 -15.56
C THR A 210 7.90 5.71 -15.01
N ARG A 211 6.88 5.08 -15.62
CA ARG A 211 6.47 3.71 -15.28
C ARG A 211 7.63 2.71 -15.33
N PHE A 212 8.56 2.89 -16.26
CA PHE A 212 9.75 2.05 -16.36
C PHE A 212 10.58 2.05 -15.06
N SER A 213 10.79 3.22 -14.47
CA SER A 213 11.52 3.34 -13.20
C SER A 213 10.75 2.72 -12.04
N CYS A 214 9.43 2.93 -11.98
CA CYS A 214 8.57 2.34 -10.95
C CYS A 214 8.54 0.80 -11.05
N ASP A 215 8.42 0.25 -12.26
CA ASP A 215 8.36 -1.20 -12.49
C ASP A 215 9.70 -1.87 -12.13
N ILE A 216 10.84 -1.24 -12.46
CA ILE A 216 12.17 -1.71 -12.06
C ILE A 216 12.35 -1.66 -10.54
N PHE A 217 11.89 -0.59 -9.89
CA PHE A 217 11.95 -0.47 -8.44
C PHE A 217 11.11 -1.55 -7.76
N GLY A 218 9.89 -1.79 -8.25
CA GLY A 218 9.04 -2.89 -7.77
C GLY A 218 9.70 -4.27 -7.95
N PHE A 219 10.36 -4.50 -9.08
CA PHE A 219 11.15 -5.72 -9.31
C PHE A 219 12.32 -5.85 -8.34
N TYR A 220 13.05 -4.77 -8.07
CA TYR A 220 14.14 -4.74 -7.09
C TYR A 220 13.65 -5.10 -5.68
N VAL A 221 12.54 -4.50 -5.24
CA VAL A 221 11.93 -4.83 -3.94
C VAL A 221 11.52 -6.31 -3.89
N ALA A 222 10.87 -6.82 -4.93
CA ALA A 222 10.48 -8.23 -5.01
C ALA A 222 11.70 -9.18 -4.92
N PHE A 223 12.80 -8.84 -5.59
CA PHE A 223 14.05 -9.63 -5.53
C PHE A 223 14.68 -9.63 -4.14
N ILE A 224 14.70 -8.47 -3.46
CA ILE A 224 15.16 -8.39 -2.06
C ILE A 224 14.31 -9.27 -1.15
N TYR A 225 12.98 -9.24 -1.30
CA TYR A 225 12.09 -10.07 -0.50
C TYR A 225 12.38 -11.56 -0.70
N LEU A 226 12.63 -11.98 -1.94
CA LEU A 226 13.01 -13.37 -2.24
C LEU A 226 14.35 -13.75 -1.59
N GLN A 227 15.37 -12.91 -1.76
CA GLN A 227 16.70 -13.13 -1.16
C GLN A 227 16.62 -13.20 0.37
N LYS A 228 15.85 -12.30 1.00
CA LYS A 228 15.66 -12.29 2.45
C LYS A 228 14.87 -13.48 2.95
N GLY A 229 13.85 -13.92 2.21
CA GLY A 229 13.16 -15.18 2.49
C GLY A 229 14.11 -16.38 2.52
N ILE A 230 14.99 -16.49 1.51
CA ILE A 230 16.03 -17.53 1.46
C ILE A 230 17.01 -17.40 2.64
N GLN A 231 17.46 -16.17 2.97
CA GLN A 231 18.37 -15.94 4.10
C GLN A 231 17.77 -16.37 5.45
N VAL A 232 16.48 -16.14 5.66
CA VAL A 232 15.76 -16.59 6.87
C VAL A 232 15.66 -18.12 6.91
N LEU A 233 15.45 -18.77 5.75
CA LEU A 233 15.46 -20.23 5.66
C LEU A 233 16.83 -20.83 5.95
N THR A 234 17.91 -20.26 5.42
CA THR A 234 19.28 -20.75 5.68
C THR A 234 19.69 -20.62 7.13
N ARG A 235 19.14 -19.67 7.89
CA ARG A 235 19.40 -19.54 9.34
C ARG A 235 18.86 -20.69 10.17
N GLN A 236 17.84 -21.40 9.69
CA GLN A 236 17.29 -22.56 10.40
C GLN A 236 18.32 -23.68 10.59
N TRP A 237 19.40 -23.66 9.81
CA TRP A 237 20.52 -24.58 9.96
C TRP A 237 21.26 -24.42 11.29
N GLU A 238 21.19 -23.25 11.94
CA GLU A 238 21.79 -23.01 13.26
C GLU A 238 21.15 -23.87 14.37
N ALA A 239 19.87 -24.25 14.21
CA ALA A 239 19.18 -25.17 15.13
C ALA A 239 19.45 -26.65 14.84
N GLY A 240 19.95 -26.97 13.65
CA GLY A 240 20.30 -28.32 13.22
C GLY A 240 19.63 -28.75 11.92
N ASP A 241 20.23 -29.73 11.25
CA ASP A 241 19.85 -30.19 9.90
C ASP A 241 18.37 -30.61 9.81
N THR A 242 17.88 -31.36 10.79
CA THR A 242 16.47 -31.83 10.81
C THR A 242 15.48 -30.67 10.89
N SER A 243 15.81 -29.64 11.67
CA SER A 243 15.00 -28.43 11.82
C SER A 243 14.94 -27.62 10.53
N ALA A 244 16.08 -27.52 9.85
CA ALA A 244 16.18 -26.82 8.57
C ALA A 244 15.41 -27.52 7.45
N TYR A 245 15.53 -28.85 7.30
CA TYR A 245 14.76 -29.60 6.30
C TYR A 245 13.25 -29.49 6.54
N LEU A 246 12.82 -29.57 7.79
CA LEU A 246 11.41 -29.41 8.15
C LEU A 246 10.92 -27.99 7.82
N SER A 247 11.71 -26.96 8.15
CA SER A 247 11.41 -25.56 7.83
C SER A 247 11.28 -25.30 6.34
N ILE A 248 12.20 -25.83 5.53
CA ILE A 248 12.16 -25.71 4.06
C ILE A 248 10.92 -26.41 3.50
N MET A 249 10.61 -27.61 3.97
CA MET A 249 9.40 -28.34 3.55
C MET A 249 8.14 -27.53 3.86
N ILE A 250 8.01 -26.99 5.08
CA ILE A 250 6.86 -26.19 5.48
C ILE A 250 6.77 -24.92 4.63
N ALA A 251 7.87 -24.20 4.41
CA ALA A 251 7.87 -22.98 3.61
C ALA A 251 7.44 -23.23 2.15
N LEU A 252 7.93 -24.30 1.53
CA LEU A 252 7.52 -24.69 0.18
C LEU A 252 6.05 -25.12 0.12
N LEU A 253 5.55 -25.84 1.14
CA LEU A 253 4.14 -26.21 1.22
C LEU A 253 3.23 -24.99 1.41
N VAL A 254 3.60 -24.05 2.28
CA VAL A 254 2.86 -22.78 2.45
C VAL A 254 2.81 -22.03 1.13
N LEU A 255 3.94 -21.91 0.42
CA LEU A 255 4.02 -21.25 -0.89
C LEU A 255 3.15 -21.95 -1.93
N MET A 256 3.22 -23.29 -2.02
CA MET A 256 2.43 -24.07 -2.97
C MET A 256 0.92 -23.93 -2.71
N VAL A 257 0.49 -24.08 -1.46
CA VAL A 257 -0.94 -24.02 -1.12
C VAL A 257 -1.48 -22.59 -1.28
N ALA A 258 -0.72 -21.57 -0.89
CA ALA A 258 -1.11 -20.18 -1.10
C ALA A 258 -1.20 -19.83 -2.60
N TYR A 259 -0.24 -20.28 -3.41
CA TYR A 259 -0.25 -20.08 -4.86
C TYR A 259 -1.46 -20.78 -5.52
N ILE A 260 -1.72 -22.04 -5.16
CA ILE A 260 -2.89 -22.77 -5.65
C ILE A 260 -4.19 -22.05 -5.24
N GLY A 261 -4.26 -21.53 -4.01
CA GLY A 261 -5.40 -20.73 -3.55
C GLY A 261 -5.67 -19.53 -4.46
N GLY A 262 -4.62 -18.79 -4.84
CA GLY A 262 -4.73 -17.67 -5.79
C GLY A 262 -5.12 -18.09 -7.21
N VAL A 263 -4.57 -19.21 -7.71
CA VAL A 263 -4.95 -19.76 -9.04
C VAL A 263 -6.41 -20.22 -9.04
N VAL A 264 -6.85 -20.91 -7.98
CA VAL A 264 -8.25 -21.35 -7.82
C VAL A 264 -9.18 -20.14 -7.82
N GLY A 265 -8.81 -19.06 -7.10
CA GLY A 265 -9.50 -17.78 -7.08
C GLY A 265 -9.79 -17.17 -8.47
N ASN A 266 -8.82 -17.31 -9.39
CA ASN A 266 -8.94 -16.81 -10.77
C ASN A 266 -9.55 -17.83 -11.75
N SER A 267 -9.59 -19.10 -11.39
CA SER A 267 -10.07 -20.18 -12.26
C SER A 267 -11.61 -20.23 -12.38
N THR A 268 -12.12 -21.00 -13.34
CA THR A 268 -13.56 -21.32 -13.44
C THR A 268 -13.95 -22.57 -12.66
N LEU A 269 -12.98 -23.19 -11.98
CA LEU A 269 -13.19 -24.33 -11.11
C LEU A 269 -13.86 -23.79 -9.82
N PHE A 270 -14.98 -24.37 -9.41
CA PHE A 270 -15.86 -23.97 -8.29
C PHE A 270 -16.88 -22.85 -8.53
N HIS A 271 -17.89 -22.83 -7.64
CA HIS A 271 -18.90 -21.78 -7.56
C HIS A 271 -18.28 -20.46 -7.09
N ARG A 272 -18.83 -19.34 -7.58
CA ARG A 272 -18.33 -17.97 -7.35
C ARG A 272 -18.07 -17.64 -5.87
N TYR A 273 -18.93 -18.07 -4.95
CA TYR A 273 -18.80 -17.78 -3.52
C TYR A 273 -17.61 -18.51 -2.89
N VAL A 274 -17.45 -19.80 -3.18
CA VAL A 274 -16.33 -20.62 -2.70
C VAL A 274 -15.02 -20.10 -3.26
N ARG A 275 -15.01 -19.75 -4.55
CA ARG A 275 -13.83 -19.23 -5.23
C ARG A 275 -13.30 -17.94 -4.60
N LYS A 276 -14.19 -16.96 -4.37
CA LYS A 276 -13.82 -15.71 -3.70
C LYS A 276 -13.34 -15.93 -2.27
N PHE A 277 -14.00 -16.82 -1.52
CA PHE A 277 -13.57 -17.15 -0.17
C PHE A 277 -12.15 -17.74 -0.17
N ILE A 278 -11.84 -18.65 -1.09
CA ILE A 278 -10.49 -19.20 -1.23
C ILE A 278 -9.50 -18.12 -1.63
N GLU A 279 -9.83 -17.27 -2.61
CA GLU A 279 -8.98 -16.16 -3.05
C GLU A 279 -8.61 -15.21 -1.90
N ASP A 280 -9.62 -14.81 -1.12
CA ASP A 280 -9.46 -13.84 -0.03
C ASP A 280 -8.74 -14.43 1.20
N TYR A 281 -9.02 -15.69 1.55
CA TYR A 281 -8.54 -16.32 2.79
C TYR A 281 -7.41 -17.33 2.61
N ALA A 282 -6.96 -17.63 1.38
CA ALA A 282 -5.91 -18.63 1.14
C ALA A 282 -4.64 -18.35 1.96
N THR A 283 -4.14 -17.11 1.93
CA THR A 283 -2.87 -16.77 2.61
C THR A 283 -2.99 -16.83 4.14
N PRO A 284 -4.02 -16.21 4.78
CA PRO A 284 -4.24 -16.36 6.22
C PRO A 284 -4.44 -17.82 6.66
N LEU A 285 -5.27 -18.58 5.95
CA LEU A 285 -5.61 -19.95 6.33
C LEU A 285 -4.40 -20.88 6.21
N THR A 286 -3.57 -20.75 5.17
CA THR A 286 -2.36 -21.56 5.03
C THR A 286 -1.38 -21.27 6.15
N VAL A 287 -1.15 -20.00 6.49
CA VAL A 287 -0.25 -19.62 7.58
C VAL A 287 -0.73 -20.20 8.90
N ILE A 288 -2.01 -20.04 9.24
CA ILE A 288 -2.58 -20.56 10.50
C ILE A 288 -2.50 -22.10 10.52
N PHE A 289 -2.89 -22.75 9.42
CA PHE A 289 -2.87 -24.21 9.30
C PHE A 289 -1.46 -24.76 9.48
N PHE A 290 -0.47 -24.26 8.74
CA PHE A 290 0.90 -24.77 8.81
C PHE A 290 1.61 -24.42 10.12
N THR A 291 1.27 -23.29 10.75
CA THR A 291 1.74 -22.96 12.11
C THR A 291 1.22 -23.98 13.14
N GLY A 292 -0.03 -24.40 13.01
CA GLY A 292 -0.62 -25.47 13.82
C GLY A 292 -0.05 -26.86 13.48
N PHE A 293 0.17 -27.14 12.20
CA PHE A 293 0.63 -28.45 11.69
C PHE A 293 1.96 -28.89 12.28
N VAL A 294 2.87 -27.95 12.53
CA VAL A 294 4.15 -28.18 13.22
C VAL A 294 3.96 -28.83 14.60
N HIS A 295 2.87 -28.49 15.27
CA HIS A 295 2.55 -28.96 16.61
C HIS A 295 1.79 -30.29 16.59
N ILE A 296 1.70 -31.01 15.48
CA ILE A 296 0.96 -32.28 15.38
C ILE A 296 1.92 -33.45 15.14
N GLY A 297 1.78 -34.52 15.93
CA GLY A 297 2.46 -35.80 15.72
C GLY A 297 3.98 -35.75 15.95
N LYS A 298 4.73 -36.53 15.15
CA LYS A 298 6.19 -36.70 15.29
C LYS A 298 7.00 -35.42 15.06
N MET A 299 6.40 -34.37 14.49
CA MET A 299 7.04 -33.08 14.24
C MET A 299 7.19 -32.24 15.53
N GLN A 300 6.41 -32.53 16.58
CA GLN A 300 6.53 -31.86 17.88
C GLN A 300 7.91 -32.02 18.52
N GLY A 301 8.62 -33.12 18.22
CA GLY A 301 9.94 -33.42 18.76
C GLY A 301 11.10 -32.71 18.05
N VAL A 302 10.83 -31.92 17.00
CA VAL A 302 11.85 -31.17 16.26
C VAL A 302 11.84 -29.72 16.74
N GLU A 303 12.95 -29.27 17.31
CA GLU A 303 13.10 -27.88 17.74
C GLU A 303 13.28 -26.97 16.52
N LEU A 304 12.23 -26.23 16.19
CA LEU A 304 12.23 -25.19 15.17
C LEU A 304 12.56 -23.84 15.81
N LEU A 305 13.33 -22.99 15.13
CA LEU A 305 13.54 -21.63 15.60
C LEU A 305 12.21 -20.88 15.52
N LYS A 306 11.74 -20.45 16.68
CA LYS A 306 10.55 -19.61 16.81
C LYS A 306 11.00 -18.15 16.92
N LEU A 307 10.07 -17.24 16.62
CA LEU A 307 10.30 -15.82 16.85
C LEU A 307 10.64 -15.59 18.34
N PRO A 308 11.72 -14.84 18.65
CA PRO A 308 12.05 -14.52 20.03
C PRO A 308 10.91 -13.68 20.61
N THR A 309 10.22 -14.23 21.61
CA THR A 309 9.14 -13.52 22.32
C THR A 309 9.68 -12.99 23.64
N SER A 310 9.65 -11.67 23.82
CA SER A 310 9.83 -11.03 25.12
C SER A 310 8.47 -10.84 25.80
N LYS A 311 8.45 -10.49 27.08
CA LYS A 311 7.23 -10.12 27.81
C LYS A 311 6.45 -9.05 27.02
N ALA A 312 5.13 -9.20 26.94
CA ALA A 312 4.28 -8.30 26.19
C ALA A 312 4.46 -6.84 26.62
N PHE A 313 4.66 -5.92 25.67
CA PHE A 313 4.87 -4.48 25.89
C PHE A 313 6.13 -4.07 26.66
N TYR A 314 7.08 -5.00 26.85
CA TYR A 314 8.41 -4.66 27.36
C TYR A 314 9.42 -4.56 26.22
N PRO A 315 10.39 -3.64 26.31
CA PRO A 315 11.55 -3.62 25.42
C PRO A 315 12.31 -4.96 25.50
N THR A 316 13.02 -5.30 24.43
CA THR A 316 13.79 -6.56 24.40
C THR A 316 15.02 -6.50 25.31
N THR A 317 15.52 -5.30 25.60
CA THR A 317 16.57 -5.05 26.60
C THR A 317 15.95 -4.49 27.88
N ASP A 318 16.58 -4.69 29.04
CA ASP A 318 16.17 -4.10 30.33
C ASP A 318 16.39 -2.57 30.35
N ARG A 319 15.59 -1.83 29.58
CA ARG A 319 15.63 -0.37 29.46
C ARG A 319 14.22 0.21 29.45
N GLY A 320 14.12 1.51 29.75
CA GLY A 320 12.87 2.26 29.56
C GLY A 320 12.56 2.49 28.08
N TRP A 321 11.28 2.69 27.74
CA TRP A 321 10.83 3.07 26.40
C TRP A 321 11.37 4.43 25.94
N PHE A 322 11.61 5.33 26.88
CA PHE A 322 12.12 6.67 26.61
C PHE A 322 13.65 6.67 26.59
N ILE A 323 14.23 7.05 25.45
CA ILE A 323 15.68 7.15 25.28
C ILE A 323 16.11 8.60 25.53
N HIS A 324 17.11 8.79 26.39
CA HIS A 324 17.74 10.09 26.61
C HIS A 324 18.61 10.47 25.40
N PHE A 325 17.96 11.07 24.38
CA PHE A 325 18.61 11.43 23.12
C PHE A 325 19.54 12.64 23.22
N TRP A 326 19.48 13.39 24.32
CA TRP A 326 20.30 14.58 24.57
C TRP A 326 21.68 14.27 25.16
N ASP A 327 21.92 13.05 25.64
CA ASP A 327 23.20 12.63 26.22
C ASP A 327 24.18 12.20 25.10
N ILE A 328 24.44 13.11 24.16
CA ILE A 328 25.33 12.86 23.01
C ILE A 328 26.16 14.10 22.70
N LYS A 329 27.39 13.91 22.20
CA LYS A 329 28.26 15.05 21.87
C LYS A 329 27.68 15.82 20.69
N VAL A 330 27.81 17.15 20.70
CA VAL A 330 27.32 18.01 19.61
C VAL A 330 27.90 17.61 18.24
N GLY A 331 29.16 17.17 18.19
CA GLY A 331 29.78 16.67 16.96
C GLY A 331 29.03 15.46 16.37
N GLU A 332 28.52 14.57 17.22
CA GLU A 332 27.79 13.37 16.80
C GLU A 332 26.37 13.72 16.32
N VAL A 333 25.77 14.79 16.86
CA VAL A 333 24.49 15.32 16.37
C VAL A 333 24.60 15.79 14.91
N PHE A 334 25.68 16.48 14.55
CA PHE A 334 25.91 16.91 13.16
C PHE A 334 26.37 15.76 12.27
N LEU A 335 27.07 14.77 12.81
CA LEU A 335 27.44 13.54 12.10
C LEU A 335 26.22 12.73 11.65
N ALA A 336 25.06 12.90 12.29
CA ALA A 336 23.81 12.24 11.88
C ALA A 336 23.20 12.81 10.59
N ILE A 337 23.60 14.00 10.13
CA ILE A 337 22.98 14.68 8.97
C ILE A 337 23.11 13.88 7.66
N PRO A 338 24.28 13.34 7.26
CA PRO A 338 24.40 12.54 6.05
C PRO A 338 23.49 11.30 6.06
N PHE A 339 23.39 10.62 7.21
CA PHE A 339 22.49 9.48 7.38
C PHE A 339 21.02 9.90 7.28
N ALA A 340 20.67 11.06 7.83
CA ALA A 340 19.33 11.61 7.72
C ALA A 340 18.96 12.01 6.28
N ILE A 341 19.91 12.51 5.49
CA ILE A 341 19.70 12.79 4.05
C ILE A 341 19.40 11.49 3.31
N LEU A 342 20.20 10.44 3.53
CA LEU A 342 19.97 9.12 2.93
C LEU A 342 18.59 8.57 3.31
N LEU A 343 18.22 8.64 4.60
CA LEU A 343 16.91 8.20 5.08
C LEU A 343 15.77 9.02 4.45
N THR A 344 15.96 10.33 4.30
CA THR A 344 14.97 11.23 3.68
C THR A 344 14.75 10.88 2.21
N ILE A 345 15.83 10.67 1.47
CA ILE A 345 15.75 10.28 0.06
C ILE A 345 15.07 8.92 -0.07
N LEU A 346 15.40 7.97 0.80
CA LEU A 346 14.80 6.64 0.81
C LEU A 346 13.28 6.72 1.01
N PHE A 347 12.80 7.42 2.04
CA PHE A 347 11.36 7.59 2.27
C PHE A 347 10.67 8.37 1.15
N TYR A 348 11.34 9.39 0.61
CA TYR A 348 10.79 10.18 -0.49
C TYR A 348 10.58 9.32 -1.75
N PHE A 349 11.50 8.41 -2.07
CA PHE A 349 11.34 7.50 -3.20
C PHE A 349 10.38 6.34 -2.92
N ASP A 350 10.37 5.78 -1.70
CA ASP A 350 9.53 4.60 -1.38
C ASP A 350 8.04 4.97 -1.27
N HIS A 351 7.74 6.20 -0.85
CA HIS A 351 6.36 6.67 -0.70
C HIS A 351 5.71 7.14 -2.01
N ASN A 352 6.49 7.54 -3.02
CA ASN A 352 5.98 8.16 -4.24
C ASN A 352 6.20 7.29 -5.47
#